data_AF-A0A1F4V5C0-F1
#
_entry.id   AF-A0A1F4V5C0-F1
#
_cell.length_a   1.000
_cell.length_b   1.000
_cell.length_c   1.000
_cell.angle_alpha   90.00
_cell.angle_beta   90.00
_cell.angle_gamma   90.00
#
_symmetry.space_group_name_H-M   'P 1'
#
loop_
_entity.id
_entity.type
_entity.pdbx_description
1 polymer ?
#
loop_
_entity_poly.entity_id
_entity_poly.type
_entity_poly.pdbx_seq_one_letter_code
_entity_poly.pdbx_strand_id
1 'polypeptide(L)' 'MYNWTVNTSVLKKYRSQYAIWKLEQLINFGLKDEKISKNLLKKHIDRLNIDPEKRKYLQFLLKKDEKNENSVKRSNKVH' A
#
# COMPACT_ATOMS: atom_id res chain seq x y z
N MET A 1 -10.37 4.53 -15.40
CA MET A 1 -11.76 4.00 -15.46
C MET A 1 -12.62 4.73 -14.42
N TYR A 2 -13.58 5.51 -14.90
CA TYR A 2 -14.74 5.96 -14.10
C TYR A 2 -15.72 4.78 -13.98
N ASN A 3 -16.42 4.64 -12.83
CA ASN A 3 -17.48 3.67 -12.54
C ASN A 3 -17.13 2.23 -12.10
N TRP A 4 -16.26 2.05 -11.10
CA TRP A 4 -16.40 0.93 -10.15
C TRP A 4 -16.59 1.46 -8.74
N THR A 5 -17.79 1.94 -8.45
CA THR A 5 -18.34 1.98 -7.08
C THR A 5 -18.53 0.54 -6.63
N VAL A 6 -17.43 -0.13 -6.26
CA VAL A 6 -17.50 -1.41 -5.55
C VAL A 6 -18.37 -1.15 -4.33
N ASN A 7 -19.52 -1.82 -4.26
CA ASN A 7 -20.52 -1.59 -3.24
C ASN A 7 -19.92 -1.95 -1.87
N THR A 8 -19.40 -0.93 -1.18
CA THR A 8 -18.65 -1.02 0.08
C THR A 8 -19.47 -1.56 1.25
N SER A 9 -20.77 -1.76 1.03
CA SER A 9 -21.74 -2.26 2.00
C SER A 9 -21.53 -3.73 2.36
N VAL A 10 -21.17 -4.59 1.39
CA VAL A 10 -20.94 -6.03 1.61
C VAL A 10 -19.50 -6.30 2.10
N LEU A 11 -18.56 -5.40 1.76
CA LEU A 11 -17.15 -5.43 2.14
C LEU A 11 -16.87 -5.13 3.63
N LYS A 12 -17.87 -4.67 4.40
CA LYS A 12 -17.71 -4.37 5.84
C LYS A 12 -17.40 -5.62 6.69
N LYS A 13 -17.79 -6.82 6.24
CA LYS A 13 -17.64 -8.05 7.04
C LYS A 13 -16.23 -8.66 7.01
N TYR A 14 -15.46 -8.46 5.92
CA TYR A 14 -14.10 -9.04 5.74
C TYR A 14 -13.09 -8.08 5.06
N ARG A 15 -13.24 -6.76 5.29
CA ARG A 15 -12.54 -5.68 4.57
C ARG A 15 -11.02 -5.84 4.50
N SER A 16 -10.41 -6.34 5.58
CA SER A 16 -8.95 -6.49 5.69
C SER A 16 -8.41 -7.62 4.83
N GLN A 17 -9.13 -8.74 4.74
CA GLN A 17 -8.68 -9.91 3.98
C GLN A 17 -8.78 -9.64 2.48
N TYR A 18 -9.87 -8.99 2.04
CA TYR A 18 -10.00 -8.57 0.65
C TYR A 18 -8.94 -7.55 0.24
N ALA A 19 -8.60 -6.60 1.12
CA ALA A 19 -7.54 -5.64 0.86
C ALA A 19 -6.17 -6.31 0.72
N ILE A 20 -5.87 -7.30 1.57
CA ILE A 20 -4.64 -8.11 1.48
C ILE A 20 -4.59 -8.86 0.15
N TRP A 21 -5.66 -9.60 -0.18
CA TRP A 21 -5.72 -10.36 -1.43
C TRP A 21 -5.58 -9.46 -2.66
N LYS A 22 -6.27 -8.31 -2.69
CA LYS A 22 -6.15 -7.36 -3.81
C LYS A 22 -4.72 -6.83 -3.94
N LEU A 23 -4.07 -6.49 -2.83
CA LEU A 23 -2.66 -6.07 -2.84
C LEU A 23 -1.74 -7.18 -3.38
N GLU A 24 -1.94 -8.43 -2.96
CA GLU A 24 -1.18 -9.58 -3.45
C GLU A 24 -1.34 -9.77 -4.96
N GLN A 25 -2.58 -9.70 -5.47
CA GLN A 25 -2.84 -9.83 -6.90
C GLN A 25 -2.14 -8.73 -7.71
N LEU A 26 -2.28 -7.48 -7.28
CA LEU A 26 -1.67 -6.34 -7.95
C LEU A 26 -0.14 -6.40 -7.96
N ILE A 27 0.48 -6.82 -6.85
CA ILE A 27 1.93 -6.89 -6.72
C ILE A 27 2.51 -8.09 -7.48
N ASN A 28 1.84 -9.24 -7.42
CA ASN A 28 2.33 -10.45 -8.06
C ASN A 28 2.13 -10.42 -9.57
N PHE A 29 0.96 -10.00 -10.05
CA PHE A 29 0.57 -10.08 -11.46
C PHE A 29 0.66 -8.75 -12.21
N GLY A 30 0.99 -7.67 -11.51
CA GLY A 30 1.21 -6.37 -12.11
C GLY A 30 0.02 -5.44 -11.96
N LEU A 31 0.36 -4.14 -11.96
CA LEU A 31 -0.56 -3.08 -11.57
C LEU A 31 -1.47 -2.61 -12.70
N LYS A 32 -1.16 -2.96 -13.96
CA LYS A 32 -1.76 -2.34 -15.15
C LYS A 32 -1.89 -0.82 -14.96
N ASP A 33 -3.11 -0.32 -14.74
CA ASP A 33 -3.43 1.11 -14.54
C ASP A 33 -3.79 1.48 -13.08
N GLU A 34 -3.71 0.53 -12.14
CA GLU A 34 -4.05 0.75 -10.74
C GLU A 34 -2.83 1.20 -9.92
N LYS A 35 -3.00 2.24 -9.09
CA LYS A 35 -1.98 2.66 -8.12
C LYS A 35 -2.22 2.01 -6.77
N ILE A 36 -1.14 1.52 -6.14
CA ILE A 36 -1.19 1.01 -4.76
C ILE A 36 -1.30 2.18 -3.78
N SER A 37 -2.27 2.11 -2.86
CA SER A 37 -2.32 3.04 -1.73
C SER A 37 -1.17 2.74 -0.76
N LYS A 38 -0.27 3.71 -0.58
CA LYS A 38 0.86 3.63 0.35
C LYS A 38 0.44 3.29 1.78
N ASN A 39 -0.65 3.89 2.27
CA ASN A 39 -1.14 3.65 3.63
C ASN A 39 -1.64 2.22 3.83
N LEU A 40 -2.35 1.67 2.83
CA LEU A 40 -2.79 0.27 2.87
C LEU A 40 -1.62 -0.69 2.75
N LEU A 41 -0.66 -0.39 1.87
CA LEU A 41 0.55 -1.19 1.72
C LEU A 41 1.34 -1.23 3.03
N LYS A 42 1.64 -0.08 3.65
CA LYS A 42 2.34 0.00 4.93
C LYS A 42 1.63 -0.78 6.04
N LYS A 43 0.30 -0.75 6.07
CA LYS A 43 -0.50 -1.44 7.08
C LYS A 43 -0.49 -2.96 6.94
N HIS A 44 -0.35 -3.47 5.72
CA HIS A 44 -0.53 -4.88 5.41
C HIS A 44 0.73 -5.59 4.89
N ILE A 45 1.83 -4.88 4.63
CA ILE A 45 3.07 -5.40 4.02
C ILE A 45 3.62 -6.65 4.74
N ASP A 46 3.49 -6.72 6.06
CA ASP A 46 3.96 -7.85 6.87
C ASP A 46 3.08 -9.10 6.73
N ARG A 47 1.86 -8.93 6.22
CA ARG A 47 0.84 -9.99 6.06
C ARG A 47 0.64 -10.41 4.60
N LEU A 48 1.28 -9.75 3.64
CA LEU A 48 1.12 -10.04 2.21
C LEU A 48 1.92 -11.29 1.82
N ASN A 49 1.29 -12.27 1.21
CA ASN A 49 1.96 -13.40 0.57
C ASN A 49 2.38 -13.03 -0.87
N ILE A 50 3.51 -12.35 -0.98
CA ILE A 50 4.11 -11.88 -2.24
C ILE A 50 5.54 -12.37 -2.37
N ASP A 51 6.06 -12.33 -3.59
CA ASP A 51 7.45 -12.67 -3.88
C ASP A 51 8.43 -11.94 -2.91
N PRO A 52 9.42 -12.66 -2.32
CA PRO A 52 10.33 -12.10 -1.34
C PRO A 52 11.14 -10.89 -1.84
N GLU A 53 11.55 -10.89 -3.12
CA GLU A 53 12.31 -9.78 -3.71
C GLU A 53 11.40 -8.56 -3.90
N LYS A 54 10.16 -8.77 -4.36
CA LYS A 54 9.15 -7.70 -4.41
C LYS A 54 8.87 -7.13 -3.03
N ARG A 55 8.77 -7.98 -2.00
CA ARG A 55 8.57 -7.53 -0.60
C ARG A 55 9.73 -6.65 -0.13
N LYS A 56 10.98 -7.09 -0.32
CA LYS A 56 12.18 -6.33 0.06
C LYS A 56 12.21 -4.96 -0.64
N TYR A 57 11.91 -4.94 -1.94
CA TYR A 57 11.87 -3.70 -2.71
C TYR A 57 10.80 -2.72 -2.20
N LEU A 58 9.58 -3.21 -1.97
CA LEU A 58 8.49 -2.38 -1.42
C LEU A 58 8.83 -1.84 -0.02
N GLN A 59 9.43 -2.67 0.85
CA GLN A 59 9.90 -2.23 2.16
C GLN A 59 11.00 -1.17 2.06
N PHE A 60 11.94 -1.31 1.12
CA PHE A 60 12.96 -0.31 0.86
C PHE A 60 12.35 1.03 0.43
N LEU A 61 11.39 1.02 -0.49
CA LEU A 61 10.66 2.23 -0.91
C LEU A 61 9.94 2.90 0.26
N LEU A 62 9.23 2.12 1.09
CA LEU A 62 8.55 2.65 2.28
C LEU A 62 9.53 3.30 3.26
N LYS A 63 10.71 2.71 3.50
CA LYS A 63 11.74 3.28 4.38
C LYS A 63 12.34 4.57 3.83
N LYS A 64 12.58 4.65 2.51
CA LYS A 64 13.10 5.87 1.86
C LYS A 64 12.14 7.04 2.05
N ASP A 65 10.86 6.79 1.88
CA ASP A 65 9.81 7.78 2.06
C ASP A 65 9.70 8.30 3.49
N GLU A 66 9.80 7.44 4.51
CA GLU A 66 9.78 7.87 5.91
C GLU A 66 10.94 8.81 6.25
N LYS A 67 12.12 8.57 5.69
CA LYS A 67 13.27 9.46 5.88
C LYS A 67 13.03 10.85 5.28
N ASN A 68 12.37 10.92 4.13
CA ASN A 68 12.00 12.18 3.49
C ASN A 68 10.91 12.93 4.26
N GLU A 69 9.89 12.25 4.77
CA GLU A 69 8.86 12.89 5.59
C GLU A 69 9.43 13.43 6.91
N ASN A 70 10.37 12.72 7.51
CA ASN A 70 11.02 13.14 8.74
C ASN A 70 12.04 14.27 8.53
N SER A 71 12.68 14.39 7.36
CA SER A 71 13.56 15.52 7.05
C SER A 71 12.76 16.81 6.83
N VAL A 72 11.64 16.74 6.11
CA VAL A 72 10.74 17.89 5.87
C VAL A 72 10.07 18.38 7.18
N LYS A 73 9.68 17.47 8.07
CA LYS A 73 9.11 17.85 9.37
C LYS A 73 10.13 18.52 10.29
N ARG A 74 11.42 18.20 10.16
CA ARG A 74 12.50 18.83 10.94
C ARG A 74 12.85 20.22 10.45
N SER A 75 12.80 20.47 9.13
CA SER A 75 13.01 21.82 8.57
C SER A 75 11.88 22.79 8.93
N ASN A 76 10.64 22.30 9.00
CA ASN A 76 9.46 23.14 9.23
C ASN A 76 9.16 23.43 10.72
N LYS A 77 9.98 22.93 11.64
CA LYS A 77 9.82 23.12 13.10
C LYS A 77 10.74 24.21 13.67
N VAL A 78 11.43 24.96 12.81
CA VAL A 78 12.42 25.99 13.17
C VAL A 78 11.89 27.41 12.93
N HIS A 79 10.57 27.60 12.80
CA HIS A 79 9.95 28.93 12.72
C HIS A 79 8.85 29.04 13.76
#